data_AF-K1V9J5-F1
#
_entry.id   AF-K1V9J5-F1
#
_cell.length_a   1.000
_cell.length_b   1.000
_cell.length_c   1.000
_cell.angle_alpha   90.00
_cell.angle_beta   90.00
_cell.angle_gamma   90.00
#
_symmetry.space_group_name_H-M   'P 1'
#
loop_
_entity.id
_entity.type
_entity.pdbx_description
1 polymer ?
#
loop_
_entity_poly.entity_id
_entity_poly.type
_entity_poly.pdbx_seq_one_letter_code
_entity_poly.pdbx_strand_id
1 'polypeptide(L)'
;MHVYSTTKYSNAVTLDEFVAATQRTLADAEKFASDINAVDEPSREKLLKKIPYINEQYVRIADNRLIVEKNLANMDIVNFKISRHIYATYVNLTDELQRNGYKVTVQTYSKVVEHLAANPSARTTFQELFDEYCRLKTMTEQFFVVESPAELCAVIEQRHPLVKQAYDELGTAKVQALKYHVGNIRRELVKGLSIGDDYKIVRMINDAFQKQTPIAKNKAKERLQEIYDTLGLTTKSQKRQTLCNDTR
;
A
#
# COMPACT_ATOMS: atom_id res chain seq x y z
N MET A 1 8.44 -10.95 3.16
CA MET A 1 9.90 -11.02 3.41
C MET A 1 10.13 -10.66 4.87
N HIS A 2 10.31 -11.65 5.76
CA HIS A 2 10.60 -11.41 7.18
C HIS A 2 12.11 -11.24 7.35
N VAL A 3 12.57 -9.98 7.43
CA VAL A 3 14.00 -9.62 7.44
C VAL A 3 14.64 -9.79 8.83
N TYR A 4 13.88 -10.15 9.88
CA TYR A 4 14.35 -10.07 11.28
C TYR A 4 14.05 -11.31 12.15
N SER A 5 14.08 -12.53 11.61
CA SER A 5 13.74 -13.73 12.40
C SER A 5 14.86 -14.24 13.32
N THR A 6 16.10 -13.74 13.18
CA THR A 6 17.22 -14.11 14.06
C THR A 6 17.98 -12.86 14.47
N THR A 7 17.72 -12.37 15.69
CA THR A 7 18.45 -11.24 16.25
C THR A 7 19.70 -11.76 16.96
N LYS A 8 20.78 -10.96 16.96
CA LYS A 8 22.05 -11.26 17.67
C LYS A 8 21.89 -11.32 19.20
N TYR A 9 20.69 -11.06 19.72
CA TYR A 9 20.41 -10.85 21.13
C TYR A 9 19.96 -12.16 21.78
N SER A 10 20.56 -12.51 22.92
CA SER A 10 20.16 -13.68 23.70
C SER A 10 18.77 -13.49 24.30
N ASN A 11 17.93 -14.54 24.25
CA ASN A 11 16.59 -14.53 24.82
C ASN A 11 16.54 -14.43 26.35
N ALA A 12 17.67 -14.72 27.02
CA ALA A 12 17.77 -14.81 28.48
C ALA A 12 18.09 -13.48 29.18
N VAL A 13 18.50 -12.45 28.44
CA VAL A 13 18.92 -11.15 29.01
C VAL A 13 17.72 -10.20 29.07
N THR A 14 17.57 -9.48 30.18
CA THR A 14 16.53 -8.46 30.34
C THR A 14 16.95 -7.12 29.73
N LEU A 15 15.99 -6.21 29.48
CA LEU A 15 16.30 -4.87 28.97
C LEU A 15 17.23 -4.11 29.91
N ASP A 16 16.96 -4.16 31.21
CA ASP A 16 17.74 -3.44 32.21
C ASP A 16 19.17 -3.97 32.31
N GLU A 17 19.35 -5.29 32.25
CA GLU A 17 20.69 -5.91 32.20
C GLU A 17 21.44 -5.54 30.94
N PHE A 18 20.76 -5.53 29.78
CA PHE A 18 21.38 -5.16 28.51
C PHE A 18 21.78 -3.68 28.50
N VAL A 19 20.90 -2.78 28.95
CA VAL A 19 21.20 -1.35 29.07
C VAL A 19 22.38 -1.12 30.02
N ALA A 20 22.38 -1.77 31.19
CA ALA A 20 23.47 -1.65 32.15
C ALA A 20 24.80 -2.17 31.58
N ALA A 21 24.78 -3.30 30.84
CA ALA A 21 25.96 -3.83 30.18
C ALA A 21 26.49 -2.87 29.10
N THR A 22 25.62 -2.38 28.20
CA THR A 22 26.00 -1.43 27.15
C THR A 22 26.55 -0.13 27.72
N GLN A 23 25.97 0.38 28.81
CA GLN A 23 26.47 1.59 29.48
C GLN A 23 27.85 1.37 30.12
N ARG A 24 28.11 0.20 30.70
CA ARG A 24 29.45 -0.15 31.22
C ARG A 24 30.47 -0.19 30.10
N THR A 25 30.17 -0.89 29.00
CA THR A 25 31.05 -0.94 27.82
C THR A 25 31.32 0.44 27.25
N LEU A 26 30.31 1.33 27.23
CA LEU A 26 30.50 2.72 26.78
C LEU A 26 31.43 3.50 27.72
N ALA A 27 31.28 3.35 29.03
CA ALA A 27 32.16 4.01 30.00
C ALA A 27 33.62 3.52 29.89
N ASP A 28 33.81 2.21 29.68
CA ASP A 28 35.14 1.63 29.44
C ASP A 28 35.74 2.14 28.13
N ALA A 29 34.94 2.23 27.06
CA ALA A 29 35.34 2.80 25.77
C ALA A 29 35.70 4.29 25.87
N GLU A 30 34.95 5.08 26.64
CA GLU A 30 35.25 6.50 26.91
C GLU A 30 36.57 6.68 27.63
N LYS A 31 36.81 5.86 28.65
CA LYS A 31 38.08 5.87 29.39
C LYS A 31 39.23 5.49 28.48
N PHE A 32 39.11 4.41 27.72
CA PHE A 32 40.12 3.96 26.77
C PHE A 32 40.42 5.02 25.70
N ALA A 33 39.38 5.62 25.10
CA ALA A 33 39.54 6.68 24.12
C ALA A 33 40.22 7.92 24.71
N SER A 34 39.86 8.30 25.94
CA SER A 34 40.50 9.41 26.66
C SER A 34 41.98 9.16 26.89
N ASP A 35 42.35 7.98 27.37
CA ASP A 35 43.74 7.61 27.69
C ASP A 35 44.62 7.61 26.42
N ILE A 36 44.13 7.05 25.32
CA ILE A 36 44.85 7.04 24.03
C ILE A 36 44.94 8.44 23.42
N ASN A 37 43.89 9.24 23.53
CA ASN A 37 43.85 10.60 22.99
C ASN A 37 44.73 11.59 23.78
N ALA A 38 45.13 11.25 25.01
CA ALA A 38 46.04 12.04 25.84
C ALA A 38 47.52 11.88 25.45
N VAL A 39 47.87 10.84 24.69
CA VAL A 39 49.22 10.64 24.13
C VAL A 39 49.53 11.74 23.10
N ASP A 40 50.80 12.16 23.01
CA ASP A 40 51.26 13.12 22.00
C ASP A 40 50.98 12.64 20.57
N GLU A 41 50.67 13.57 19.67
CA GLU A 41 50.22 13.26 18.30
C GLU A 41 51.21 12.39 17.49
N PRO A 42 52.54 12.64 17.51
CA PRO A 42 53.50 11.80 16.79
C PRO A 42 53.57 10.37 17.30
N SER A 43 53.43 10.16 18.62
CA SER A 43 53.43 8.83 19.23
C SER A 43 52.08 8.13 19.05
N ARG A 44 50.97 8.88 19.14
CA ARG A 44 49.60 8.37 18.93
C ARG A 44 49.41 7.85 17.52
N GLU A 45 49.90 8.56 16.50
CA GLU A 45 49.87 8.10 15.11
C GLU A 45 50.61 6.76 14.93
N LYS A 46 51.80 6.63 15.52
CA LYS A 46 52.58 5.38 15.49
C LYS A 46 51.88 4.24 16.23
N LEU A 47 51.19 4.52 17.34
CA LEU A 47 50.43 3.54 18.10
C LEU A 47 49.21 3.05 17.33
N LEU A 48 48.40 3.96 16.78
CA LEU A 48 47.20 3.61 16.02
C LEU A 48 47.53 2.87 14.72
N LYS A 49 48.64 3.21 14.05
CA LYS A 49 49.12 2.46 12.86
C LYS A 49 49.56 1.03 13.18
N LYS A 50 49.97 0.75 14.42
CA LYS A 50 50.36 -0.60 14.87
C LYS A 50 49.17 -1.46 15.31
N ILE A 51 47.98 -0.88 15.46
CA ILE A 51 46.75 -1.58 15.84
C ILE A 51 45.86 -1.67 14.58
N PRO A 52 45.99 -2.73 13.76
CA PRO A 52 45.23 -2.87 12.53
C PRO A 52 43.71 -3.05 12.77
N TYR A 53 43.31 -3.45 13.99
CA TYR A 53 41.92 -3.57 14.39
C TYR A 53 41.76 -3.23 15.87
N ILE A 54 40.83 -2.32 16.19
CA ILE A 54 40.44 -2.02 17.56
C ILE A 54 39.25 -2.91 17.91
N ASN A 55 39.48 -3.84 18.84
CA ASN A 55 38.45 -4.74 19.36
C ASN A 55 37.65 -4.08 20.50
N GLU A 56 37.36 -2.78 20.38
CA GLU A 56 36.59 -2.02 21.36
C GLU A 56 35.22 -1.69 20.77
N GLN A 57 34.16 -2.03 21.50
CA GLN A 57 32.80 -1.80 21.02
C GLN A 57 32.49 -0.30 21.06
N TYR A 58 31.76 0.19 20.05
CA TYR A 58 31.36 1.59 19.94
C TYR A 58 32.52 2.60 19.79
N VAL A 59 33.71 2.16 19.36
CA VAL A 59 34.86 3.06 19.10
C VAL A 59 35.26 3.00 17.63
N ARG A 60 35.53 4.16 17.03
CA ARG A 60 36.15 4.26 15.71
C ARG A 60 37.38 5.16 15.72
N ILE A 61 38.28 4.91 14.77
CA ILE A 61 39.43 5.77 14.52
C ILE A 61 39.02 6.82 13.49
N ALA A 62 39.24 8.11 13.79
CA ALA A 62 39.15 9.19 12.82
C ALA A 62 40.21 10.25 13.17
N ASP A 63 40.88 10.79 12.15
CA ASP A 63 41.88 11.85 12.30
C ASP A 63 42.94 11.56 13.37
N ASN A 64 43.48 10.33 13.38
CA ASN A 64 44.44 9.84 14.38
C ASN A 64 43.97 9.97 15.84
N ARG A 65 42.65 9.91 16.08
CA ARG A 65 42.01 9.92 17.40
C ARG A 65 40.99 8.80 17.51
N LEU A 66 40.74 8.37 18.74
CA LEU A 66 39.63 7.48 19.06
C LEU A 66 38.38 8.31 19.33
N ILE A 67 37.30 8.00 18.61
CA ILE A 67 35.99 8.61 18.77
C ILE A 67 35.02 7.55 19.25
N VAL A 68 34.37 7.82 20.38
CA VAL A 68 33.30 6.97 20.93
C VAL A 68 31.97 7.33 20.29
N GLU A 69 31.31 6.33 19.71
CA GLU A 69 30.02 6.46 19.04
C GLU A 69 28.85 6.14 19.98
N LYS A 70 28.47 7.11 20.81
CA LYS A 70 27.32 6.98 21.72
C LYS A 70 26.02 6.65 20.98
N ASN A 71 25.85 7.16 19.77
CA ASN A 71 24.67 6.90 18.96
C ASN A 71 24.58 5.43 18.55
N LEU A 72 25.69 4.75 18.32
CA LEU A 72 25.70 3.32 17.97
C LEU A 72 25.26 2.46 19.16
N ALA A 73 25.69 2.81 20.38
CA ALA A 73 25.23 2.17 21.61
C ALA A 73 23.73 2.39 21.86
N ASN A 74 23.25 3.63 21.67
CA ASN A 74 21.82 3.94 21.76
C ASN A 74 20.99 3.17 20.72
N MET A 75 21.49 3.05 19.49
CA MET A 75 20.86 2.26 18.44
C MET A 75 20.78 0.78 18.82
N ASP A 76 21.83 0.21 19.42
CA ASP A 76 21.81 -1.17 19.91
C ASP A 76 20.79 -1.39 21.03
N ILE A 77 20.66 -0.46 21.98
CA ILE A 77 19.64 -0.49 23.05
C ILE A 77 18.22 -0.44 22.44
N VAL A 78 17.99 0.47 21.49
CA VAL A 78 16.69 0.60 20.80
C VAL A 78 16.38 -0.67 20.01
N ASN A 79 17.35 -1.22 19.29
CA ASN A 79 17.20 -2.47 18.54
C ASN A 79 16.88 -3.64 19.45
N PHE A 80 17.54 -3.74 20.61
CA PHE A 80 17.24 -4.74 21.62
C PHE A 80 15.80 -4.59 22.15
N LYS A 81 15.37 -3.37 22.47
CA LYS A 81 14.01 -3.06 22.93
C LYS A 81 12.95 -3.45 21.89
N ILE A 82 13.15 -3.08 20.63
CA ILE A 82 12.24 -3.42 19.53
C ILE A 82 12.16 -4.94 19.36
N SER A 83 13.30 -5.61 19.33
CA SER A 83 13.41 -7.08 19.20
C SER A 83 12.72 -7.82 20.34
N ARG A 84 12.96 -7.42 21.58
CA ARG A 84 12.48 -8.13 22.77
C ARG A 84 11.06 -7.75 23.16
N HIS A 85 10.73 -6.46 23.18
CA HIS A 85 9.45 -6.00 23.72
C HIS A 85 8.36 -5.87 22.67
N ILE A 86 8.67 -5.47 21.45
CA ILE A 86 7.62 -5.29 20.44
C ILE A 86 7.36 -6.61 19.73
N TYR A 87 8.42 -7.27 19.22
CA TYR A 87 8.24 -8.51 18.48
C TYR A 87 7.96 -9.73 19.36
N ALA A 88 8.68 -9.92 20.48
CA ALA A 88 8.39 -11.08 21.34
C ALA A 88 7.02 -10.97 22.01
N THR A 89 6.60 -9.77 22.46
CA THR A 89 5.26 -9.58 23.01
C THR A 89 4.18 -9.80 21.95
N TYR A 90 4.39 -9.33 20.72
CA TYR A 90 3.46 -9.60 19.62
C TYR A 90 3.32 -11.09 19.32
N VAL A 91 4.44 -11.83 19.24
CA VAL A 91 4.43 -13.28 19.00
C VAL A 91 3.74 -14.00 20.16
N ASN A 92 4.10 -13.68 21.40
CA ASN A 92 3.50 -14.27 22.60
C ASN A 92 1.99 -14.00 22.66
N LEU A 93 1.55 -12.76 22.40
CA LEU A 93 0.15 -12.40 22.39
C LEU A 93 -0.61 -13.09 21.25
N THR A 94 0.00 -13.20 20.07
CA THR A 94 -0.59 -13.91 18.93
C THR A 94 -0.78 -15.39 19.26
N ASP A 95 0.23 -16.03 19.84
CA ASP A 95 0.19 -17.44 20.23
C ASP A 95 -0.84 -17.70 21.34
N GLU A 96 -0.93 -16.81 22.33
CA GLU A 96 -1.93 -16.89 23.41
C GLU A 96 -3.36 -16.73 22.87
N LEU A 97 -3.59 -15.75 22.01
CA LEU A 97 -4.89 -15.53 21.38
C LEU A 97 -5.27 -16.74 20.51
N GLN A 98 -4.35 -17.28 19.73
CA GLN A 98 -4.58 -18.49 18.92
C GLN A 98 -4.87 -19.73 19.78
N ARG A 99 -4.14 -19.92 20.90
CA ARG A 99 -4.40 -21.02 21.86
C ARG A 99 -5.79 -20.94 22.48
N ASN A 100 -6.28 -19.73 22.73
CA ASN A 100 -7.63 -19.49 23.22
C ASN A 100 -8.71 -19.54 22.12
N GLY A 101 -8.36 -19.95 20.90
CA GLY A 101 -9.29 -20.14 19.78
C GLY A 101 -9.61 -18.87 19.00
N TYR A 102 -8.91 -17.75 19.26
CA TYR A 102 -9.11 -16.51 18.50
C TYR A 102 -8.35 -16.52 17.18
N LYS A 103 -9.05 -16.16 16.11
CA LYS A 103 -8.44 -15.96 14.79
C LYS A 103 -7.71 -14.61 14.75
N VAL A 104 -6.38 -14.64 14.89
CA VAL A 104 -5.54 -13.44 14.76
C VAL A 104 -5.26 -13.17 13.28
N THR A 105 -5.68 -12.02 12.80
CA THR A 105 -5.43 -11.53 11.43
C THR A 105 -4.66 -10.23 11.50
N VAL A 106 -3.51 -10.18 10.82
CA VAL A 106 -2.69 -8.98 10.75
C VAL A 106 -3.41 -7.95 9.86
N GLN A 107 -3.75 -6.79 10.43
CA GLN A 107 -4.25 -5.68 9.64
C GLN A 107 -3.08 -5.01 8.93
N THR A 108 -3.03 -5.17 7.62
CA THR A 108 -2.09 -4.44 6.78
C THR A 108 -2.58 -3.00 6.61
N TYR A 109 -1.70 -2.05 6.91
CA TYR A 109 -1.89 -0.62 6.69
C TYR A 109 -2.40 -0.33 5.26
N SER A 110 -3.44 0.49 5.14
CA SER A 110 -3.96 0.95 3.84
C SER A 110 -3.58 2.39 3.57
N LYS A 111 -2.66 2.56 2.61
CA LYS A 111 -2.21 3.88 2.14
C LYS A 111 -3.34 4.70 1.51
N VAL A 112 -4.34 4.04 0.91
CA VAL A 112 -5.44 4.70 0.19
C VAL A 112 -6.40 5.35 1.17
N VAL A 113 -6.70 4.67 2.28
CA VAL A 113 -7.62 5.17 3.32
C VAL A 113 -7.04 6.41 4.01
N GLU A 114 -5.78 6.35 4.46
CA GLU A 114 -5.14 7.53 5.08
C GLU A 114 -5.04 8.71 4.10
N HIS A 115 -4.74 8.45 2.84
CA HIS A 115 -4.64 9.50 1.84
C HIS A 115 -5.99 10.18 1.56
N LEU A 116 -7.10 9.42 1.60
CA LEU A 116 -8.47 9.94 1.47
C LEU A 116 -8.97 10.65 2.73
N ALA A 117 -8.52 10.22 3.91
CA ALA A 117 -8.82 10.84 5.20
C ALA A 117 -8.07 12.17 5.36
N ALA A 118 -6.78 12.20 5.00
CA ALA A 118 -5.95 13.40 5.08
C ALA A 118 -6.35 14.46 4.05
N ASN A 119 -6.72 14.05 2.82
CA ASN A 119 -7.09 14.97 1.75
C ASN A 119 -8.30 14.47 0.96
N PRO A 120 -9.48 15.10 1.13
CA PRO A 120 -10.70 14.65 0.46
C PRO A 120 -10.66 14.69 -1.07
N SER A 121 -9.86 15.59 -1.63
CA SER A 121 -9.69 15.81 -3.07
C SER A 121 -8.41 15.16 -3.62
N ALA A 122 -7.80 14.27 -2.85
CA ALA A 122 -6.62 13.53 -3.27
C ALA A 122 -6.85 12.83 -4.61
N ARG A 123 -5.89 12.99 -5.53
CA ARG A 123 -5.86 12.21 -6.76
C ARG A 123 -5.63 10.74 -6.41
N THR A 124 -6.68 9.94 -6.57
CA THR A 124 -6.63 8.48 -6.45
C THR A 124 -7.12 7.88 -7.76
N THR A 125 -6.55 6.76 -8.16
CA THR A 125 -6.98 6.06 -9.37
C THR A 125 -8.20 5.19 -9.07
N PHE A 126 -9.03 4.94 -10.08
CA PHE A 126 -10.19 4.04 -9.92
C PHE A 126 -9.76 2.63 -9.48
N GLN A 127 -8.62 2.16 -9.99
CA GLN A 127 -8.06 0.86 -9.62
C GLN A 127 -7.74 0.77 -8.13
N GLU A 128 -6.99 1.74 -7.59
CA GLU A 128 -6.62 1.78 -6.17
C GLU A 128 -7.87 1.82 -5.27
N LEU A 129 -8.88 2.62 -5.65
CA LEU A 129 -10.14 2.71 -4.91
C LEU A 129 -10.94 1.41 -4.97
N PHE A 130 -11.01 0.76 -6.13
CA PHE A 130 -11.77 -0.45 -6.33
C PHE A 130 -11.14 -1.64 -5.61
N ASP A 131 -9.82 -1.80 -5.72
CA ASP A 131 -9.08 -2.86 -5.04
C ASP A 131 -9.20 -2.70 -3.51
N GLU A 132 -9.12 -1.46 -3.01
CA GLU A 132 -9.31 -1.17 -1.60
C GLU A 132 -10.75 -1.43 -1.14
N TYR A 133 -11.75 -1.05 -1.93
CA TYR A 133 -13.14 -1.35 -1.65
C TYR A 133 -13.40 -2.87 -1.58
N CYS A 134 -12.81 -3.65 -2.50
CA CYS A 134 -12.89 -5.10 -2.48
C CYS A 134 -12.23 -5.68 -1.22
N ARG A 135 -11.07 -5.15 -0.81
CA ARG A 135 -10.37 -5.53 0.41
C ARG A 135 -11.26 -5.28 1.63
N LEU A 136 -11.83 -4.08 1.75
CA LEU A 136 -12.71 -3.69 2.86
C LEU A 136 -13.98 -4.56 2.93
N LYS A 137 -14.60 -4.90 1.80
CA LYS A 137 -15.77 -5.79 1.76
C LYS A 137 -15.45 -7.24 2.14
N THR A 138 -14.24 -7.71 1.83
CA THR A 138 -13.80 -9.06 2.16
C THR A 138 -13.28 -9.16 3.60
N MET A 139 -12.84 -8.03 4.17
CA MET A 139 -12.35 -7.93 5.53
C MET A 139 -13.55 -7.97 6.49
N THR A 140 -13.95 -9.18 6.86
CA THR A 140 -15.01 -9.45 7.84
C THR A 140 -14.74 -8.66 9.12
N GLU A 141 -15.78 -8.02 9.66
CA GLU A 141 -15.73 -7.25 10.91
C GLU A 141 -15.00 -8.04 12.00
N GLN A 142 -13.76 -7.64 12.25
CA GLN A 142 -12.98 -8.17 13.36
C GLN A 142 -13.41 -7.44 14.62
N PHE A 143 -13.40 -8.14 15.76
CA PHE A 143 -13.88 -7.65 17.05
C PHE A 143 -13.15 -6.40 17.57
N PHE A 144 -12.00 -6.06 17.00
CA PHE A 144 -11.20 -4.87 17.31
C PHE A 144 -10.70 -4.23 16.01
N VAL A 145 -11.43 -3.24 15.49
CA VAL A 145 -10.94 -2.35 14.43
C VAL A 145 -10.99 -0.92 14.92
N VAL A 146 -9.89 -0.18 14.75
CA VAL A 146 -9.79 1.25 15.12
C VAL A 146 -10.71 2.12 14.26
N GLU A 147 -10.92 1.71 13.00
CA GLU A 147 -11.84 2.34 12.04
C GLU A 147 -12.74 1.28 11.42
N SER A 148 -14.05 1.44 11.52
CA SER A 148 -14.99 0.44 10.99
C SER A 148 -14.83 0.29 9.47
N PRO A 149 -14.58 -0.91 8.92
CA PRO A 149 -14.52 -1.13 7.47
C PRO A 149 -15.79 -0.66 6.75
N ALA A 150 -16.95 -0.73 7.42
CA ALA A 150 -18.21 -0.26 6.88
C ALA A 150 -18.24 1.27 6.69
N GLU A 151 -17.66 2.03 7.63
CA GLU A 151 -17.57 3.49 7.54
C GLU A 151 -16.63 3.90 6.41
N LEU A 152 -15.49 3.21 6.27
CA LEU A 152 -14.55 3.44 5.17
C LEU A 152 -15.17 3.13 3.80
N CYS A 153 -15.92 2.02 3.68
CA CYS A 153 -16.72 1.75 2.50
C CYS A 153 -17.70 2.89 2.22
N ALA A 154 -18.44 3.37 3.23
CA ALA A 154 -19.41 4.46 3.05
C ALA A 154 -18.76 5.75 2.53
N VAL A 155 -17.56 6.10 3.01
CA VAL A 155 -16.80 7.26 2.50
C VAL A 155 -16.42 7.08 1.03
N ILE A 156 -15.95 5.88 0.64
CA ILE A 156 -15.64 5.57 -0.76
C ILE A 156 -16.91 5.63 -1.63
N GLU A 157 -18.03 5.09 -1.14
CA GLU A 157 -19.32 5.09 -1.84
C GLU A 157 -19.85 6.51 -2.09
N GLN A 158 -19.73 7.40 -1.09
CA GLN A 158 -20.18 8.78 -1.19
C GLN A 158 -19.38 9.58 -2.23
N ARG A 159 -18.06 9.37 -2.30
CA ARG A 159 -17.16 10.14 -3.18
C ARG A 159 -17.05 9.54 -4.58
N HIS A 160 -17.09 8.22 -4.68
CA HIS A 160 -16.90 7.47 -5.92
C HIS A 160 -18.02 6.43 -6.11
N PRO A 161 -19.26 6.87 -6.39
CA PRO A 161 -20.41 5.96 -6.50
C PRO A 161 -20.27 4.88 -7.58
N LEU A 162 -19.41 5.13 -8.59
CA LEU A 162 -19.10 4.15 -9.62
C LEU A 162 -18.40 2.89 -9.07
N VAL A 163 -17.62 3.02 -7.99
CA VAL A 163 -16.89 1.88 -7.39
C VAL A 163 -17.88 0.86 -6.84
N LYS A 164 -18.90 1.33 -6.12
CA LYS A 164 -20.01 0.51 -5.62
C LYS A 164 -20.76 -0.18 -6.75
N GLN A 165 -21.20 0.60 -7.74
CA GLN A 165 -21.95 0.07 -8.89
C GLN A 165 -21.16 -1.00 -9.65
N ALA A 166 -19.88 -0.76 -9.88
CA ALA A 166 -19.02 -1.72 -10.54
C ALA A 166 -18.84 -3.00 -9.71
N TYR A 167 -18.77 -2.89 -8.38
CA TYR A 167 -18.65 -4.05 -7.51
C TYR A 167 -19.94 -4.89 -7.48
N ASP A 168 -21.08 -4.24 -7.28
CA ASP A 168 -22.38 -4.90 -7.14
C ASP A 168 -22.90 -5.50 -8.46
N GLU A 169 -22.75 -4.79 -9.59
CA GLU A 169 -23.35 -5.19 -10.87
C GLU A 169 -22.40 -5.97 -11.79
N LEU A 170 -21.08 -5.70 -11.77
CA LEU A 170 -20.11 -6.38 -12.64
C LEU A 170 -19.26 -7.42 -11.90
N GLY A 171 -18.98 -7.18 -10.62
CA GLY A 171 -18.07 -8.00 -9.83
C GLY A 171 -16.58 -7.81 -10.20
N THR A 172 -15.71 -8.34 -9.35
CA THR A 172 -14.25 -8.13 -9.43
C THR A 172 -13.63 -8.67 -10.72
N ALA A 173 -14.01 -9.88 -11.13
CA ALA A 173 -13.46 -10.54 -12.32
C ALA A 173 -13.72 -9.75 -13.61
N LYS A 174 -14.93 -9.17 -13.75
CA LYS A 174 -15.30 -8.40 -14.93
C LYS A 174 -14.63 -7.03 -14.94
N VAL A 175 -14.53 -6.36 -13.79
CA VAL A 175 -13.80 -5.07 -13.67
C VAL A 175 -12.31 -5.23 -14.01
N GLN A 176 -11.70 -6.34 -13.59
CA GLN A 176 -10.32 -6.70 -13.94
C GLN A 176 -10.16 -6.98 -15.45
N ALA A 177 -11.10 -7.70 -16.07
CA ALA A 177 -11.09 -7.93 -17.52
C ALA A 177 -11.20 -6.62 -18.32
N LEU A 178 -11.93 -5.64 -17.80
CA LEU A 178 -12.03 -4.29 -18.38
C LEU A 178 -10.83 -3.38 -18.06
N LYS A 179 -9.79 -3.92 -17.40
CA LYS A 179 -8.55 -3.23 -17.01
C LYS A 179 -8.83 -1.93 -16.25
N TYR A 180 -9.85 -1.92 -15.41
CA TYR A 180 -10.23 -0.76 -14.60
C TYR A 180 -10.55 0.52 -15.42
N HIS A 181 -10.79 0.39 -16.73
CA HIS A 181 -11.07 1.54 -17.59
C HIS A 181 -12.49 2.07 -17.33
N VAL A 182 -12.59 3.22 -16.69
CA VAL A 182 -13.85 3.86 -16.26
C VAL A 182 -14.88 3.95 -17.40
N GLY A 183 -14.45 4.29 -18.62
CA GLY A 183 -15.33 4.37 -19.77
C GLY A 183 -15.90 3.01 -20.19
N ASN A 184 -15.11 1.93 -20.07
CA ASN A 184 -15.57 0.59 -20.44
C ASN A 184 -16.51 0.03 -19.38
N ILE A 185 -16.19 0.27 -18.10
CA ILE A 185 -17.03 -0.08 -16.95
C ILE A 185 -18.40 0.58 -17.09
N ARG A 186 -18.47 1.88 -17.37
CA ARG A 186 -19.76 2.57 -17.60
C ARG A 186 -20.56 1.97 -18.74
N ARG A 187 -19.91 1.64 -19.87
CA ARG A 187 -20.61 1.00 -21.00
C ARG A 187 -21.16 -0.37 -20.61
N GLU A 188 -20.39 -1.20 -19.91
CA GLU A 188 -20.83 -2.52 -19.47
C GLU A 188 -21.97 -2.44 -18.46
N LEU A 189 -21.95 -1.45 -17.55
CA LEU A 189 -23.08 -1.18 -16.65
C LEU A 189 -24.33 -0.81 -17.46
N VAL A 190 -24.22 0.08 -18.46
CA VAL A 190 -25.37 0.50 -19.28
C VAL A 190 -25.95 -0.65 -20.11
N LYS A 191 -25.13 -1.60 -20.58
CA LYS A 191 -25.62 -2.81 -21.26
C LYS A 191 -26.55 -3.63 -20.36
N GLY A 192 -26.15 -3.81 -19.10
CA GLY A 192 -26.86 -4.64 -18.11
C GLY A 192 -28.18 -4.04 -17.61
N LEU A 193 -28.45 -2.75 -17.82
CA LEU A 193 -29.68 -2.11 -17.38
C LEU A 193 -30.91 -2.76 -18.04
N SER A 194 -31.95 -3.05 -17.26
CA SER A 194 -33.24 -3.55 -17.76
C SER A 194 -34.16 -2.44 -18.32
N ILE A 195 -33.58 -1.46 -19.00
CA ILE A 195 -34.28 -0.29 -19.55
C ILE A 195 -34.36 -0.44 -21.08
N GLY A 196 -35.37 0.16 -21.72
CA GLY A 196 -35.52 0.16 -23.17
C GLY A 196 -34.27 0.69 -23.91
N ASP A 197 -33.99 0.11 -25.07
CA ASP A 197 -32.77 0.33 -25.85
C ASP A 197 -32.56 1.81 -26.23
N ASP A 198 -33.64 2.54 -26.52
CA ASP A 198 -33.59 3.97 -26.83
C ASP A 198 -32.95 4.78 -25.70
N TYR A 199 -33.25 4.45 -24.44
CA TYR A 199 -32.67 5.13 -23.28
C TYR A 199 -31.18 4.79 -23.10
N LYS A 200 -30.81 3.52 -23.35
CA LYS A 200 -29.41 3.09 -23.33
C LYS A 200 -28.58 3.82 -24.36
N ILE A 201 -29.11 3.97 -25.58
CA ILE A 201 -28.46 4.72 -26.67
C ILE A 201 -28.25 6.17 -26.26
N VAL A 202 -29.29 6.87 -25.77
CA VAL A 202 -29.18 8.27 -25.37
C VAL A 202 -28.15 8.45 -24.25
N ARG A 203 -28.10 7.53 -23.28
CA ARG A 203 -27.11 7.57 -22.19
C ARG A 203 -25.69 7.37 -22.72
N MET A 204 -25.47 6.39 -23.59
CA MET A 204 -24.14 6.16 -24.20
C MET A 204 -23.71 7.29 -25.12
N ILE A 205 -24.64 7.95 -25.81
CA ILE A 205 -24.36 9.15 -26.62
C ILE A 205 -23.91 10.29 -25.71
N ASN A 206 -24.61 10.56 -24.61
CA ASN A 206 -24.21 11.61 -23.67
C ASN A 206 -22.82 11.38 -23.06
N ASP A 207 -22.43 10.11 -22.88
CA ASP A 207 -21.10 9.76 -22.39
C ASP A 207 -20.02 9.81 -23.50
N ALA A 208 -20.35 9.45 -24.74
CA ALA A 208 -19.40 9.38 -25.86
C ALA A 208 -19.16 10.73 -26.56
N PHE A 209 -20.11 11.65 -26.47
CA PHE A 209 -20.07 12.97 -27.10
C PHE A 209 -19.98 14.07 -26.05
N GLN A 210 -18.85 14.78 -26.04
CA GLN A 210 -18.68 15.95 -25.20
C GLN A 210 -19.56 17.08 -25.74
N LYS A 211 -20.35 17.70 -24.88
CA LYS A 211 -21.26 18.78 -25.29
C LYS A 211 -20.45 19.95 -25.85
N GLN A 212 -20.96 20.57 -26.92
CA GLN A 212 -20.40 21.78 -27.54
C GLN A 212 -19.01 21.64 -28.17
N THR A 213 -18.49 20.42 -28.37
CA THR A 213 -17.24 20.21 -29.12
C THR A 213 -17.51 19.91 -30.60
N PRO A 214 -16.88 20.62 -31.55
CA PRO A 214 -16.96 20.27 -32.97
C PRO A 214 -16.36 18.88 -33.21
N ILE A 215 -17.13 17.99 -33.85
CA ILE A 215 -16.69 16.64 -34.22
C ILE A 215 -16.91 16.43 -35.72
N ALA A 216 -15.92 15.87 -36.40
CA ALA A 216 -16.02 15.52 -37.81
C ALA A 216 -17.10 14.44 -38.03
N LYS A 217 -17.89 14.60 -39.10
CA LYS A 217 -19.03 13.72 -39.43
C LYS A 217 -18.67 12.23 -39.44
N ASN A 218 -17.52 11.85 -39.98
CA ASN A 218 -17.09 10.45 -40.07
C ASN A 218 -16.84 9.86 -38.67
N LYS A 219 -16.13 10.60 -37.81
CA LYS A 219 -15.84 10.20 -36.44
C LYS A 219 -17.11 10.11 -35.56
N ALA A 220 -18.09 10.98 -35.82
CA ALA A 220 -19.39 10.88 -35.16
C ALA A 220 -20.17 9.62 -35.58
N LYS A 221 -20.13 9.27 -36.88
CA LYS A 221 -20.75 8.04 -37.39
C LYS A 221 -20.10 6.78 -36.80
N GLU A 222 -18.77 6.74 -36.75
CA GLU A 222 -18.02 5.64 -36.15
C GLU A 222 -18.41 5.43 -34.68
N ARG A 223 -18.38 6.50 -33.88
CA ARG A 223 -18.79 6.44 -32.45
C ARG A 223 -20.24 6.02 -32.25
N LEU A 224 -21.15 6.47 -33.12
CA LEU A 224 -22.54 6.01 -33.07
C LEU A 224 -22.61 4.53 -33.40
N GLN A 225 -21.95 4.08 -34.46
CA GLN A 225 -21.94 2.66 -34.84
C GLN A 225 -21.37 1.79 -33.71
N GLU A 226 -20.28 2.20 -33.07
CA GLU A 226 -19.73 1.51 -31.89
C GLU A 226 -20.78 1.35 -30.78
N ILE A 227 -21.63 2.36 -30.52
CA ILE A 227 -22.70 2.28 -29.51
C ILE A 227 -23.74 1.23 -29.91
N TYR A 228 -24.18 1.21 -31.17
CA TYR A 228 -25.12 0.22 -31.67
C TYR A 228 -24.55 -1.20 -31.61
N ASP A 229 -23.30 -1.39 -32.03
CA ASP A 229 -22.60 -2.68 -31.97
C ASP A 229 -22.42 -3.16 -30.52
N THR A 230 -22.08 -2.23 -29.63
CA THR A 230 -21.92 -2.48 -28.19
C THR A 230 -23.22 -2.97 -27.56
N LEU A 231 -24.37 -2.46 -28.01
CA LEU A 231 -25.71 -2.87 -27.55
C LEU A 231 -26.28 -4.07 -28.33
N GLY A 232 -25.60 -4.56 -29.37
CA GLY A 232 -26.10 -5.65 -30.22
C GLY A 232 -27.27 -5.24 -31.13
N LEU A 233 -27.41 -3.95 -31.40
CA LEU A 233 -28.53 -3.39 -32.17
C LEU A 233 -28.14 -3.23 -33.65
N THR A 234 -28.89 -3.87 -34.54
CA THR A 234 -28.69 -3.69 -35.99
C THR A 234 -29.16 -2.29 -36.42
N THR A 235 -28.33 -1.55 -37.14
CA THR A 235 -28.73 -0.24 -37.66
C THR A 235 -29.81 -0.39 -38.74
N LYS A 236 -30.78 0.53 -38.80
CA LYS A 236 -31.82 0.57 -39.86
C LYS A 236 -31.24 0.61 -41.28
N SER A 237 -29.97 1.00 -41.44
CA SER A 237 -29.23 0.95 -42.71
C SER A 237 -29.02 -0.49 -43.20
N GLN A 238 -28.77 -1.45 -42.31
CA GLN A 238 -28.61 -2.88 -42.66
C GLN A 238 -29.97 -3.54 -42.99
N LYS A 239 -31.07 -3.08 -42.38
CA LYS A 239 -32.43 -3.55 -42.72
C LYS A 239 -32.85 -3.18 -44.15
N ARG A 240 -32.46 -2.01 -44.66
CA ARG A 240 -32.73 -1.64 -46.06
C ARG A 240 -31.92 -2.45 -47.08
N GLN A 241 -30.78 -3.00 -46.70
CA GLN A 241 -29.92 -3.79 -47.58
C GLN A 241 -30.31 -5.27 -47.62
N THR A 242 -30.87 -5.79 -46.52
CA THR A 242 -31.42 -7.16 -46.46
C THR A 242 -32.79 -7.24 -47.15
N LEU A 243 -33.68 -6.25 -46.98
CA LEU A 243 -34.96 -6.19 -47.69
C LEU A 243 -34.84 -6.00 -49.22
N CYS A 244 -33.70 -5.54 -49.73
CA CYS A 244 -33.45 -5.44 -51.19
C CYS A 244 -32.81 -6.71 -51.79
N ASN A 245 -32.31 -7.65 -50.97
CA ASN A 245 -31.69 -8.89 -51.45
C ASN A 245 -32.67 -10.07 -51.52
N ASP A 246 -33.86 -9.96 -50.92
CA ASP A 246 -34.91 -10.99 -50.97
C ASP A 246 -35.92 -10.76 -52.12
N THR A 247 -35.64 -9.86 -53.06
CA THR A 247 -36.52 -9.60 -54.24
C THR A 247 -35.83 -9.75 -55.59
N ARG A 248 -34.80 -10.61 -55.71
CA ARG A 248 -34.25 -11.02 -57.01
C ARG A 248 -33.99 -12.52 -57.08
#